data_AF-A0A957FTY8-F1
#
_entry.id   AF-A0A957FTY8-F1
#
_cell.length_a   1.000
_cell.length_b   1.000
_cell.length_c   1.000
_cell.angle_alpha   90.00
_cell.angle_beta   90.00
_cell.angle_gamma   90.00
#
_symmetry.space_group_name_H-M   'P 1'
#
loop_
_entity.id
_entity.type
_entity.pdbx_description
1 polymer ?
#
loop_
_entity_poly.entity_id
_entity_poly.type
_entity_poly.pdbx_seq_one_letter_code
_entity_poly.pdbx_strand_id
1 'polypeptide(L)' 'MRANTILDTIGNTPHVRINKLYPDTHEVWIKLERANPGGSIKDRIALSMIEDAE' A
#
# COMPACT_ATOMS: atom_id res chain seq x y z
N MET A 1 9.76 -9.86 9.17
CA MET A 1 10.66 -9.01 8.36
C MET A 1 11.40 -8.09 9.31
N ARG A 2 12.71 -7.88 9.12
CA ARG A 2 13.47 -6.83 9.81
C ARG A 2 13.72 -5.71 8.78
N ALA A 3 13.60 -4.45 9.20
CA ALA A 3 13.81 -3.26 8.40
C ALA A 3 14.84 -2.36 9.09
N ASN A 4 15.67 -1.65 8.33
CA ASN A 4 16.67 -0.73 8.87
C ASN A 4 16.04 0.61 9.24
N THR A 5 15.05 1.06 8.46
CA THR A 5 14.26 2.25 8.72
C THR A 5 12.76 1.98 8.55
N ILE A 6 11.92 2.91 9.03
CA ILE A 6 10.48 2.83 8.76
C ILE A 6 10.15 3.01 7.28
N LEU A 7 10.99 3.72 6.52
CA LEU A 7 10.80 3.96 5.08
C LEU A 7 10.87 2.65 4.29
N ASP A 8 11.70 1.70 4.72
CA ASP A 8 11.82 0.37 4.11
C ASP A 8 10.51 -0.45 4.19
N THR A 9 9.54 -0.01 5.01
CA THR A 9 8.23 -0.65 5.16
C THR A 9 7.15 0.00 4.29
N ILE A 10 7.46 1.06 3.55
CA ILE A 10 6.56 1.67 2.57
C ILE A 10 6.40 0.72 1.37
N GLY A 11 5.16 0.51 0.95
CA GLY A 11 4.82 -0.36 -0.16
C GLY A 11 4.59 -1.81 0.24
N ASN A 12 4.74 -2.72 -0.72
CA ASN A 12 4.43 -4.16 -0.55
C ASN A 12 3.10 -4.47 0.15
N THR A 13 2.13 -3.56 0.02
CA THR A 13 0.85 -3.66 0.69
C THR A 13 0.05 -4.85 0.13
N PRO A 14 -0.77 -5.52 0.95
CA PRO A 14 -1.54 -6.68 0.49
C PRO A 14 -2.52 -6.32 -0.63
N HIS A 15 -2.72 -7.27 -1.55
CA HIS A 15 -3.93 -7.31 -2.37
C HIS A 15 -4.95 -8.22 -1.67
N VAL A 16 -6.14 -7.69 -1.39
CA VAL A 16 -7.17 -8.41 -0.64
C VAL A 16 -8.42 -8.54 -1.50
N ARG A 17 -8.97 -9.76 -1.59
CA ARG A 17 -10.23 -10.01 -2.28
C ARG A 17 -11.40 -9.43 -1.48
N ILE A 18 -12.31 -8.75 -2.16
CA ILE A 18 -13.57 -8.26 -1.57
C ILE A 18 -14.63 -9.35 -1.70
N ASN A 19 -15.06 -9.92 -0.57
CA ASN A 19 -15.92 -11.12 -0.56
C ASN A 19 -17.44 -10.84 -0.50
N LYS A 20 -17.88 -9.60 -0.20
CA LYS A 20 -19.30 -9.33 0.14
C LYS A 20 -19.92 -8.09 -0.51
N LEU A 21 -19.18 -7.36 -1.35
CA LEU A 21 -19.67 -6.09 -1.92
C LEU A 21 -20.14 -6.21 -3.38
N TYR A 22 -19.71 -7.25 -4.09
CA TYR A 22 -19.96 -7.44 -5.51
C TYR A 22 -20.56 -8.83 -5.77
N PRO A 23 -21.34 -9.00 -6.85
CA PRO A 23 -21.82 -10.32 -7.27
C PRO A 23 -20.65 -11.26 -7.61
N ASP A 24 -20.88 -12.57 -7.45
CA ASP A 24 -19.87 -13.62 -7.72
C ASP A 24 -19.51 -13.80 -9.21
N THR A 25 -20.01 -12.92 -10.08
CA THR A 25 -19.69 -12.91 -11.52
C THR A 25 -18.35 -12.23 -11.81
N HIS A 26 -17.77 -11.50 -10.85
CA HIS A 26 -16.50 -10.80 -11.00
C HIS A 26 -15.65 -10.94 -9.73
N GLU A 27 -14.33 -11.01 -9.89
CA GLU A 27 -13.41 -10.89 -8.76
C GLU A 27 -12.96 -9.43 -8.59
N VAL A 28 -13.28 -8.85 -7.44
CA VAL A 28 -12.83 -7.50 -7.09
C VAL A 28 -11.78 -7.58 -6.00
N TRP A 29 -10.66 -6.93 -6.25
CA TRP A 29 -9.50 -6.89 -5.36
C TRP A 29 -9.19 -5.45 -4.97
N ILE A 30 -8.73 -5.24 -3.75
CA ILE A 30 -8.27 -3.95 -3.26
C ILE A 30 -6.77 -4.01 -2.94
N LYS A 31 -6.05 -2.95 -3.31
CA LYS A 31 -4.71 -2.68 -2.79
C LYS A 31 -4.84 -2.00 -1.43
N LEU A 32 -4.49 -2.69 -0.35
CA LEU A 32 -4.71 -2.21 1.02
C LEU A 32 -3.65 -1.17 1.45
N GLU A 33 -3.65 0.00 0.82
CA GLU A 33 -2.65 1.07 1.02
C GLU A 33 -2.67 1.69 2.42
N ARG A 34 -3.70 1.41 3.23
CA ARG A 34 -3.69 1.73 4.67
C ARG A 34 -2.57 1.01 5.42
N ALA A 35 -2.03 -0.08 4.88
CA ALA A 35 -0.96 -0.85 5.50
C ALA A 35 0.43 -0.20 5.40
N ASN A 36 0.58 0.90 4.65
CA ASN A 36 1.79 1.72 4.73
C ASN A 36 1.94 2.34 6.14
N PRO A 37 3.15 2.64 6.62
CA PRO A 37 3.39 3.10 7.99
C PRO A 37 2.71 4.43 8.36
N GLY A 38 2.56 5.35 7.42
CA GLY A 38 1.81 6.60 7.54
C GLY A 38 0.31 6.47 7.26
N GLY A 39 -0.18 5.24 7.06
CA GLY A 39 -1.60 4.91 7.05
C GLY A 39 -2.33 5.21 5.73
N SER A 40 -1.62 5.59 4.67
CA SER A 40 -2.24 5.84 3.36
C SER A 40 -1.28 5.61 2.19
N ILE A 41 -1.82 5.68 0.97
CA ILE A 41 -1.03 5.66 -0.27
C ILE A 41 -0.03 6.83 -0.37
N LYS A 42 -0.21 7.89 0.43
CA LYS A 42 0.61 9.11 0.33
C LYS A 42 2.06 8.90 0.74
N ASP A 43 2.36 7.88 1.54
CA ASP A 43 3.72 7.49 1.89
C ASP A 43 4.61 7.25 0.66
N ARG A 44 4.06 6.61 -0.39
CA ARG A 44 4.79 6.29 -1.61
C ARG A 44 5.24 7.54 -2.36
N ILE A 45 4.29 8.45 -2.60
CA ILE A 45 4.57 9.66 -3.36
C ILE A 45 5.41 10.63 -2.55
N ALA A 46 5.21 10.70 -1.22
CA ALA A 46 6.05 11.51 -0.35
C ALA A 46 7.52 11.07 -0.41
N LEU A 47 7.81 9.78 -0.30
CA LEU A 47 9.17 9.25 -0.41
C LEU A 47 9.76 9.54 -1.80
N SER A 48 9.02 9.18 -2.87
CA SER A 48 9.50 9.37 -4.24
C SER A 48 9.77 10.83 -4.60
N MET A 49 8.99 11.79 -4.07
CA MET A 49 9.22 13.22 -4.32
C MET A 49 10.50 13.74 -3.65
N ILE A 50 10.85 13.20 -2.47
CA ILE A 50 12.08 13.60 -1.77
C ILE A 50 13.30 12.96 -2.45
N GLU A 51 13.23 11.67 -2.79
CA GLU A 51 14.32 10.97 -3.50
C GLU A 51 14.63 11.56 -4.88
N ASP A 52 13.61 12.09 -5.58
CA ASP A 52 13.80 12.77 -6.88
C ASP A 52 14.42 14.18 -6.74
N ALA A 53 14.32 14.79 -5.56
CA ALA A 53 14.84 16.13 -5.30
C ALA A 53 16.30 16.15 -4.82
N GLU A 54 16.84 15.02 -4.35
CA GLU A 54 18.24 14.84 -3.90
C GLU A 54 19.21 14.54 -5.05
#